data_AF-A0A3A0ANT9-F1
#
_entry.id   AF-A0A3A0ANT9-F1
#
_cell.length_a   1.000
_cell.length_b   1.000
_cell.length_c   1.000
_cell.angle_alpha   90.00
_cell.angle_beta   90.00
_cell.angle_gamma   90.00
#
_symmetry.space_group_name_H-M   'P 1'
#
loop_
_entity.id
_entity.type
_entity.pdbx_description
1 polymer ?
#
loop_
_entity_poly.entity_id
_entity_poly.type
_entity_poly.pdbx_seq_one_letter_code
_entity_poly.pdbx_strand_id
1 'polypeptide(L)'
;MPAGVVDVRGHALGQPRPADRNGSDGRPLSTPARRVSGHYVRQPTGYRAYIPAPLPPDPPVAVDAARLAHASEALARLNAIATQQPFVAGFAAMCLRREAVLSARIEGVRATLADLLAWELDPATPGLPADVQDAANIAAALRYAPARLADLPLSLRLLREIHALVLRGPAGEGKTPGEFRRSQNWVGPPGATLATAAFVPPPPGELLAALGQLEAYMHTVDDTPPLVRIALVHAQFETVHPFLDGNGLVGRVLIQVMLQQQGVLRLPLLYLSLAFRMRLPDYEAGLAATREGDWERWLDFFLAAIESAAYDVDVTAQAVGRLVDQHRALLAGQPPVTTDLRVLGLLTERPLLDAAAVGQALALSSHAADAALSRLESIGIVTRLANGQYQYTAYLRWFQELGELPAGGIVHLERW
;
A
#
# COMPACT_ATOMS: atom_id res chain seq x y z
N MET A 1 -15.51 29.55 29.72
CA MET A 1 -15.33 30.46 28.57
C MET A 1 -14.15 29.94 27.76
N PRO A 2 -14.33 29.07 26.75
CA PRO A 2 -13.20 28.64 25.94
C PRO A 2 -12.97 29.63 24.78
N ALA A 3 -11.69 29.97 24.59
CA ALA A 3 -11.18 30.84 23.55
C ALA A 3 -11.16 30.13 22.18
N GLY A 4 -11.53 30.86 21.12
CA GLY A 4 -11.69 30.35 19.76
C GLY A 4 -10.40 30.33 18.93
N VAL A 5 -10.37 29.43 17.95
CA VAL A 5 -9.34 29.24 16.92
C VAL A 5 -9.57 30.23 15.77
N VAL A 6 -8.50 30.82 15.22
CA VAL A 6 -8.53 31.83 14.13
C VAL A 6 -7.63 31.37 12.97
N ASP A 7 -8.07 31.55 11.73
CA ASP A 7 -7.34 31.24 10.48
C ASP A 7 -6.31 32.34 10.08
N VAL A 8 -5.33 31.98 9.23
CA VAL A 8 -4.11 32.70 8.80
C VAL A 8 -4.37 34.03 8.07
N ARG A 9 -5.62 34.49 7.99
CA ARG A 9 -5.99 35.83 7.47
C ARG A 9 -6.82 36.68 8.44
N GLY A 10 -6.97 36.29 9.70
CA GLY A 10 -7.49 37.17 10.74
C GLY A 10 -8.98 37.53 10.65
N HIS A 11 -9.81 36.70 10.01
CA HIS A 11 -11.27 36.86 10.00
C HIS A 11 -11.94 35.85 10.94
N ALA A 12 -12.89 36.32 11.74
CA ALA A 12 -13.65 35.51 12.69
C ALA A 12 -14.54 34.50 11.95
N LEU A 13 -14.48 33.22 12.36
CA LEU A 13 -15.32 32.14 11.86
C LEU A 13 -16.78 32.36 12.29
N GLY A 14 -17.63 32.76 11.33
CA GLY A 14 -19.08 32.80 11.51
C GLY A 14 -19.65 31.39 11.63
N GLN A 15 -20.65 31.21 12.50
CA GLN A 15 -21.33 29.94 12.72
C GLN A 15 -21.90 29.35 11.40
N PRO A 16 -21.89 28.01 11.23
CA PRO A 16 -22.35 27.38 10.00
C PRO A 16 -23.87 27.56 9.85
N ARG A 17 -24.29 28.10 8.71
CA ARG A 17 -25.69 28.05 8.26
C ARG A 17 -26.04 26.62 7.81
N PRO A 18 -27.28 26.16 8.00
CA PRO A 18 -27.70 24.83 7.55
C PRO A 18 -27.59 24.76 6.03
N ALA A 19 -26.90 23.73 5.53
CA ALA A 19 -26.74 23.48 4.11
C ALA A 19 -28.08 23.09 3.48
N ASP A 20 -28.52 23.87 2.50
CA ASP A 20 -29.62 23.51 1.61
C ASP A 20 -29.24 22.23 0.86
N ARG A 21 -30.02 21.18 1.12
CA ARG A 21 -30.05 19.95 0.34
C ARG A 21 -30.79 20.26 -0.96
N ASN A 22 -30.09 20.40 -2.08
CA ASN A 22 -30.55 19.96 -3.39
C ASN A 22 -29.48 20.18 -4.46
N GLY A 23 -29.06 19.08 -5.09
CA GLY A 23 -28.14 19.10 -6.23
C GLY A 23 -27.31 17.83 -6.39
N SER A 24 -27.85 16.64 -6.09
CA SER A 24 -27.28 15.40 -6.58
C SER A 24 -27.81 15.14 -7.99
N ASP A 25 -26.95 15.27 -8.99
CA ASP A 25 -27.20 14.74 -10.34
C ASP A 25 -27.31 13.22 -10.23
N GLY A 26 -28.54 12.75 -10.06
CA GLY A 26 -28.91 11.35 -9.99
C GLY A 26 -28.84 10.69 -11.35
N ARG A 27 -27.62 10.35 -11.81
CA ARG A 27 -27.49 9.25 -12.77
C ARG A 27 -27.75 7.95 -12.01
N PRO A 28 -28.71 7.11 -12.43
CA PRO A 28 -28.93 5.83 -11.77
C PRO A 28 -27.68 4.97 -11.93
N LEU A 29 -27.13 4.49 -10.81
CA LEU A 29 -26.25 3.32 -10.81
C LEU A 29 -26.99 2.22 -11.55
N SER A 30 -26.42 1.71 -12.65
CA SER A 30 -27.03 0.64 -13.43
C SER A 30 -27.40 -0.50 -12.49
N THR A 31 -28.64 -0.98 -12.56
CA THR A 31 -29.05 -2.15 -11.78
C THR A 31 -28.09 -3.30 -12.13
N PRO A 32 -27.38 -3.89 -11.14
CA PRO A 32 -26.38 -4.89 -11.45
C PRO A 32 -27.02 -6.04 -12.22
N ALA A 33 -26.37 -6.46 -13.32
CA ALA A 33 -26.81 -7.62 -14.06
C ALA A 33 -26.83 -8.81 -13.10
N ARG A 34 -27.87 -9.64 -13.18
CA ARG A 34 -28.04 -10.79 -12.28
C ARG A 34 -26.97 -11.85 -12.60
N ARG A 35 -25.80 -11.76 -11.96
CA ARG A 35 -24.67 -12.69 -12.15
C ARG A 35 -24.72 -13.82 -11.15
N VAL A 36 -24.31 -15.00 -11.60
CA VAL A 36 -23.99 -16.12 -10.71
C VAL A 36 -22.50 -16.03 -10.39
N SER A 37 -22.17 -15.41 -9.28
CA SER A 37 -20.80 -15.23 -8.76
C SER A 37 -20.21 -16.48 -8.10
N GLY A 38 -21.03 -17.51 -7.86
CA GLY A 38 -20.67 -18.72 -7.15
C GLY A 38 -21.88 -19.37 -6.49
N HIS A 39 -21.64 -20.34 -5.62
CA HIS A 39 -22.69 -21.03 -4.88
C HIS A 39 -22.21 -21.50 -3.50
N TYR A 40 -23.15 -21.65 -2.58
CA TYR A 40 -22.87 -22.18 -1.24
C TYR A 40 -23.13 -23.68 -1.17
N VAL A 41 -22.16 -24.43 -0.65
CA VAL A 41 -22.27 -25.86 -0.38
C VAL A 41 -22.32 -26.12 1.12
N ARG A 42 -23.20 -27.04 1.54
CA ARG A 42 -23.28 -27.47 2.94
C ARG A 42 -22.19 -28.50 3.22
N GLN A 43 -21.37 -28.23 4.24
CA GLN A 43 -20.28 -29.11 4.64
C GLN A 43 -20.78 -30.19 5.63
N PRO A 44 -20.08 -31.34 5.74
CA PRO A 44 -20.50 -32.44 6.63
C PRO A 44 -20.71 -32.02 8.09
N THR A 45 -19.93 -31.06 8.59
CA THR A 45 -20.04 -30.53 9.96
C THR A 45 -21.07 -29.41 10.12
N GLY A 46 -21.86 -29.12 9.07
CA GLY A 46 -23.08 -28.30 9.15
C GLY A 46 -22.94 -26.84 8.71
N TYR A 47 -21.72 -26.30 8.60
CA TYR A 47 -21.50 -24.94 8.08
C TYR A 47 -21.66 -24.89 6.54
N ARG A 48 -21.80 -23.68 5.98
CA ARG A 48 -21.86 -23.45 4.54
C ARG A 48 -20.55 -22.81 4.08
N ALA A 49 -19.96 -23.35 3.02
CA ALA A 49 -18.77 -22.78 2.37
C ALA A 49 -19.15 -22.26 0.99
N TYR A 50 -18.53 -21.16 0.56
CA TYR A 50 -18.77 -20.56 -0.74
C TYR A 50 -17.75 -21.06 -1.77
N ILE A 51 -18.22 -21.55 -2.91
CA ILE A 51 -17.39 -21.89 -4.07
C ILE A 51 -17.61 -20.82 -5.13
N PRO A 52 -16.61 -20.00 -5.47
CA PRO A 52 -16.76 -18.94 -6.45
C PRO A 52 -16.88 -19.53 -7.87
N ALA A 53 -17.61 -18.83 -8.73
CA ALA A 53 -17.50 -19.02 -10.16
C ALA A 53 -16.11 -18.56 -10.66
N PRO A 54 -15.61 -19.12 -11.77
CA PRO A 54 -14.36 -18.65 -12.37
C PRO A 54 -14.51 -17.22 -12.90
N LEU A 55 -13.37 -16.52 -13.03
CA LEU A 55 -13.29 -15.26 -13.77
C LEU A 55 -13.16 -15.54 -15.28
N PRO A 56 -13.57 -14.59 -16.15
CA PRO A 56 -14.28 -13.35 -15.83
C PRO A 56 -15.73 -13.59 -15.42
N PRO A 57 -16.40 -12.62 -14.74
CA PRO A 57 -17.83 -12.74 -14.44
C PRO A 57 -18.69 -12.86 -15.71
N ASP A 58 -19.77 -13.65 -15.64
CA ASP A 58 -20.74 -13.84 -16.72
C ASP A 58 -22.16 -13.42 -16.29
N PRO A 59 -22.82 -12.47 -16.97
CA PRO A 59 -22.29 -11.63 -18.06
C PRO A 59 -21.09 -10.76 -17.65
N PRO A 60 -20.28 -10.25 -18.60
CA PRO A 60 -19.14 -9.37 -18.31
C PRO A 60 -19.51 -8.16 -17.47
N VAL A 61 -18.53 -7.62 -16.73
CA VAL A 61 -18.70 -6.42 -15.91
C VAL A 61 -18.95 -5.18 -16.78
N ALA A 62 -19.90 -4.34 -16.39
CA ALA A 62 -20.13 -3.06 -17.03
C ALA A 62 -19.13 -2.03 -16.47
N VAL A 63 -18.12 -1.70 -17.26
CA VAL A 63 -17.07 -0.76 -16.83
C VAL A 63 -17.50 0.67 -17.14
N ASP A 64 -17.52 1.54 -16.12
CA ASP A 64 -17.63 2.99 -16.32
C ASP A 64 -16.33 3.51 -16.97
N ALA A 65 -16.41 3.81 -18.26
CA ALA A 65 -15.27 4.27 -19.04
C ALA A 65 -14.66 5.58 -18.52
N ALA A 66 -15.47 6.48 -17.94
CA ALA A 66 -14.96 7.74 -17.40
C ALA A 66 -14.14 7.51 -16.13
N ARG A 67 -14.65 6.67 -15.21
CA ARG A 67 -13.90 6.29 -13.99
C ARG A 67 -12.61 5.56 -14.31
N LEU A 68 -12.66 4.62 -15.26
CA LEU A 68 -11.46 3.92 -15.71
C LEU A 68 -10.43 4.88 -16.31
N ALA A 69 -10.88 5.84 -17.14
CA ALA A 69 -10.00 6.85 -17.73
C ALA A 69 -9.34 7.73 -16.65
N HIS A 70 -10.10 8.22 -15.67
CA HIS A 70 -9.56 9.04 -14.58
C HIS A 70 -8.52 8.28 -13.74
N ALA A 71 -8.82 7.03 -13.34
CA ALA A 71 -7.88 6.18 -12.61
C ALA A 71 -6.60 5.92 -13.42
N SER A 72 -6.75 5.66 -14.72
CA SER A 72 -5.61 5.43 -15.64
C SER A 72 -4.75 6.69 -15.80
N GLU A 73 -5.38 7.86 -15.94
CA GLU A 73 -4.67 9.14 -16.02
C GLU A 73 -3.93 9.46 -14.72
N ALA A 74 -4.54 9.17 -13.57
CA ALA A 74 -3.91 9.34 -12.27
C ALA A 74 -2.62 8.52 -12.13
N LEU A 75 -2.62 7.26 -12.58
CA LEU A 75 -1.42 6.43 -12.62
C LEU A 75 -0.41 6.89 -13.69
N ALA A 76 -0.86 7.45 -14.81
CA ALA A 76 0.01 8.03 -15.81
C ALA A 76 0.81 9.24 -15.25
N ARG A 77 0.20 10.06 -14.38
CA ARG A 77 0.91 11.13 -13.66
C ARG A 77 2.03 10.58 -12.75
N LEU A 78 1.79 9.45 -12.08
CA LEU A 78 2.84 8.77 -11.29
C LEU A 78 4.00 8.28 -12.17
N ASN A 79 3.70 7.77 -13.36
CA ASN A 79 4.74 7.41 -14.32
C ASN A 79 5.57 8.62 -14.77
N ALA A 80 4.99 9.82 -14.87
CA ALA A 80 5.75 11.04 -15.16
C ALA A 80 6.76 11.36 -14.04
N ILE A 81 6.35 11.22 -12.77
CA ILE A 81 7.25 11.35 -11.60
C ILE A 81 8.42 10.35 -11.69
N ALA A 82 8.15 9.13 -12.17
CA ALA A 82 9.18 8.09 -12.33
C ALA A 82 10.37 8.48 -13.24
N THR A 83 10.25 9.57 -14.01
CA THR A 83 11.31 10.08 -14.89
C THR A 83 12.14 11.22 -14.27
N GLN A 84 11.73 11.74 -13.11
CA GLN A 84 12.35 12.91 -12.49
C GLN A 84 13.58 12.53 -11.67
N GLN A 85 14.75 12.71 -12.26
CA GLN A 85 16.01 12.64 -11.51
C GLN A 85 16.21 13.93 -10.71
N PRO A 86 16.83 13.88 -9.52
CA PRO A 86 17.64 12.79 -8.99
C PRO A 86 17.04 12.05 -7.78
N PHE A 87 15.79 12.34 -7.39
CA PHE A 87 15.20 11.87 -6.12
C PHE A 87 14.29 10.64 -6.27
N VAL A 88 13.92 10.27 -7.50
CA VAL A 88 12.88 9.25 -7.77
C VAL A 88 13.13 7.90 -7.10
N ALA A 89 14.38 7.43 -7.06
CA ALA A 89 14.71 6.13 -6.46
C ALA A 89 14.42 6.12 -4.95
N GLY A 90 14.86 7.16 -4.24
CA GLY A 90 14.59 7.30 -2.81
C GLY A 90 13.10 7.50 -2.52
N PHE A 91 12.42 8.30 -3.34
CA PHE A 91 10.98 8.49 -3.23
C PHE A 91 10.19 7.18 -3.41
N ALA A 92 10.53 6.39 -4.43
CA ALA A 92 9.91 5.09 -4.65
C ALA A 92 10.15 4.12 -3.49
N ALA A 93 11.36 4.12 -2.92
CA ALA A 93 11.66 3.32 -1.72
C ALA A 93 10.80 3.73 -0.52
N MET A 94 10.52 5.03 -0.37
CA MET A 94 9.63 5.52 0.69
C MET A 94 8.15 5.21 0.44
N CYS A 95 7.66 5.34 -0.79
CA CYS A 95 6.31 4.92 -1.16
C CYS A 95 6.09 3.44 -0.87
N LEU A 96 7.07 2.59 -1.20
CA LEU A 96 7.02 1.16 -0.92
C LEU A 96 6.95 0.87 0.58
N ARG A 97 7.75 1.55 1.40
CA ARG A 97 7.69 1.41 2.87
C ARG A 97 6.36 1.88 3.43
N ARG A 98 5.83 2.99 2.91
CA ARG A 98 4.52 3.52 3.30
C ARG A 98 3.41 2.53 2.95
N GLU A 99 3.42 1.95 1.75
CA GLU A 99 2.48 0.88 1.37
C GLU A 99 2.58 -0.33 2.31
N ALA A 100 3.81 -0.76 2.65
CA ALA A 100 4.02 -1.90 3.54
C ALA A 100 3.41 -1.66 4.93
N VAL A 101 3.68 -0.50 5.52
CA VAL A 101 3.14 -0.12 6.84
C VAL A 101 1.61 0.00 6.78
N LEU A 102 1.07 0.73 5.80
CA LEU A 102 -0.38 0.92 5.67
C LEU A 102 -1.11 -0.41 5.48
N SER A 103 -0.55 -1.29 4.64
CA SER A 103 -1.08 -2.63 4.41
C SER A 103 -1.05 -3.47 5.69
N ALA A 104 0.04 -3.42 6.45
CA ALA A 104 0.16 -4.11 7.74
C ALA A 104 -0.88 -3.61 8.76
N ARG A 105 -1.11 -2.29 8.82
CA ARG A 105 -2.04 -1.68 9.78
C ARG A 105 -3.50 -2.01 9.50
N ILE A 106 -3.86 -2.39 8.26
CA ILE A 106 -5.19 -2.95 7.97
C ILE A 106 -5.39 -4.26 8.72
N GLU A 107 -4.34 -5.07 8.89
CA GLU A 107 -4.37 -6.34 9.65
C GLU A 107 -4.13 -6.14 11.16
N GLY A 108 -4.13 -4.90 11.65
CA GLY A 108 -3.98 -4.58 13.07
C GLY A 108 -2.54 -4.44 13.58
N VAL A 109 -1.53 -4.47 12.70
CA VAL A 109 -0.15 -4.13 13.07
C VAL A 109 -0.08 -2.68 13.56
N ARG A 110 0.68 -2.43 14.64
CA ARG A 110 0.78 -1.11 15.27
C ARG A 110 1.98 -0.30 14.80
N ALA A 111 3.01 -0.97 14.29
CA ALA A 111 4.24 -0.34 13.84
C ALA A 111 4.00 0.82 12.87
N THR A 112 4.74 1.90 13.07
CA THR A 112 4.71 3.11 12.24
C THR A 112 5.81 3.07 11.17
N LEU A 113 5.79 4.04 10.25
CA LEU A 113 6.89 4.22 9.30
C LEU A 113 8.22 4.54 10.00
N ALA A 114 8.19 5.29 11.09
CA ALA A 114 9.38 5.59 11.88
C ALA A 114 9.96 4.31 12.53
N ASP A 115 9.09 3.44 13.06
CA ASP A 115 9.52 2.15 13.62
C ASP A 115 10.16 1.25 12.55
N LEU A 116 9.55 1.18 11.36
CA LEU A 116 10.10 0.42 10.25
C LEU A 116 11.49 0.93 9.84
N LEU A 117 11.67 2.25 9.74
CA LEU A 117 12.96 2.85 9.39
C LEU A 117 14.02 2.60 10.47
N ALA A 118 13.64 2.69 11.74
CA ALA A 118 14.53 2.39 12.86
C ALA A 118 14.91 0.91 12.89
N TRP A 119 13.96 0.01 12.63
CA TRP A 119 14.22 -1.44 12.54
C TRP A 119 15.11 -1.79 11.35
N GLU A 120 14.93 -1.16 10.18
CA GLU A 120 15.80 -1.39 9.01
C GLU A 120 17.23 -0.88 9.24
N LEU A 121 17.42 0.13 10.10
CA LEU A 121 18.75 0.63 10.49
C LEU A 121 19.39 -0.29 11.55
N ASP A 122 18.65 -0.59 12.61
CA ASP A 122 19.07 -1.50 13.68
C ASP A 122 17.87 -2.21 14.30
N PRO A 123 17.67 -3.52 14.02
CA PRO A 123 16.62 -4.32 14.64
C PRO A 123 16.71 -4.42 16.17
N ALA A 124 17.87 -4.11 16.76
CA ALA A 124 18.07 -4.07 18.21
C ALA A 124 17.68 -2.72 18.85
N THR A 125 17.15 -1.76 18.06
CA THR A 125 16.71 -0.46 18.58
C THR A 125 15.72 -0.64 19.75
N PRO A 126 15.99 -0.06 20.93
CA PRO A 126 15.09 -0.19 22.08
C PRO A 126 13.72 0.43 21.81
N GLY A 127 12.66 -0.25 22.30
CA GLY A 127 11.29 0.27 22.26
C GLY A 127 10.54 0.04 20.94
N LEU A 128 11.16 -0.66 19.97
CA LEU A 128 10.46 -1.05 18.75
C LEU A 128 9.22 -1.92 19.07
N PRO A 129 8.08 -1.70 18.39
CA PRO A 129 6.92 -2.58 18.48
C PRO A 129 7.27 -4.02 18.10
N ALA A 130 6.72 -4.99 18.82
CA ALA A 130 6.98 -6.42 18.57
C ALA A 130 6.55 -6.87 17.15
N ASP A 131 5.63 -6.16 16.52
CA ASP A 131 5.06 -6.42 15.19
C ASP A 131 5.74 -5.61 14.07
N VAL A 132 6.82 -4.87 14.34
CA VAL A 132 7.55 -4.10 13.31
C VAL A 132 8.12 -4.99 12.19
N GLN A 133 8.51 -6.22 12.55
CA GLN A 133 9.02 -7.20 11.59
C GLN A 133 7.96 -7.53 10.52
N ASP A 134 6.67 -7.46 10.84
CA ASP A 134 5.59 -7.78 9.90
C ASP A 134 5.53 -6.72 8.79
N ALA A 135 5.64 -5.43 9.14
CA ALA A 135 5.77 -4.35 8.17
C ALA A 135 7.05 -4.50 7.31
N ALA A 136 8.17 -4.88 7.93
CA ALA A 136 9.43 -5.09 7.22
C ALA A 136 9.37 -6.28 6.23
N ASN A 137 8.65 -7.34 6.60
CA ASN A 137 8.40 -8.49 5.74
C ASN A 137 7.57 -8.13 4.51
N ILE A 138 6.53 -7.30 4.67
CA ILE A 138 5.72 -6.82 3.56
C ILE A 138 6.57 -5.93 2.63
N ALA A 139 7.40 -5.04 3.19
CA ALA A 139 8.32 -4.23 2.40
C ALA A 139 9.31 -5.11 1.62
N ALA A 140 9.82 -6.20 2.23
CA ALA A 140 10.65 -7.17 1.54
C ALA A 140 9.89 -7.88 0.41
N ALA A 141 8.63 -8.28 0.63
CA ALA A 141 7.80 -8.92 -0.40
C ALA A 141 7.49 -7.98 -1.58
N LEU A 142 7.18 -6.70 -1.31
CA LEU A 142 6.95 -5.68 -2.34
C LEU A 142 8.20 -5.40 -3.19
N ARG A 143 9.40 -5.51 -2.62
CA ARG A 143 10.66 -5.43 -3.38
C ARG A 143 10.95 -6.70 -4.16
N TYR A 144 10.71 -7.86 -3.54
CA TYR A 144 11.04 -9.16 -4.09
C TYR A 144 10.18 -9.51 -5.30
N ALA A 145 8.86 -9.38 -5.19
CA ALA A 145 7.95 -9.99 -6.16
C ALA A 145 8.04 -9.40 -7.58
N PRO A 146 8.11 -8.06 -7.78
CA PRO A 146 8.31 -7.49 -9.11
C PRO A 146 9.67 -7.87 -9.71
N ALA A 147 10.73 -7.93 -8.91
CA ALA A 147 12.06 -8.37 -9.39
C ALA A 147 12.04 -9.85 -9.79
N ARG A 148 11.30 -10.67 -9.04
CA ARG A 148 11.17 -12.11 -9.27
C ARG A 148 10.47 -12.45 -10.60
N LEU A 149 9.68 -11.53 -11.16
CA LEU A 149 9.03 -11.69 -12.46
C LEU A 149 10.01 -11.87 -13.63
N ALA A 150 11.28 -11.47 -13.47
CA ALA A 150 12.30 -11.68 -14.50
C ALA A 150 12.56 -13.17 -14.78
N ASP A 151 12.45 -14.03 -13.75
CA ASP A 151 12.77 -15.45 -13.85
C ASP A 151 11.58 -16.38 -13.55
N LEU A 152 10.49 -15.85 -12.99
CA LEU A 152 9.29 -16.62 -12.66
C LEU A 152 8.04 -15.80 -13.02
N PRO A 153 7.20 -16.25 -13.96
CA PRO A 153 5.98 -15.54 -14.28
C PRO A 153 5.05 -15.46 -13.06
N LEU A 154 4.12 -14.51 -13.11
CA LEU A 154 3.03 -14.43 -12.15
C LEU A 154 2.36 -15.80 -12.06
N SER A 155 2.36 -16.42 -10.88
CA SER A 155 1.95 -17.82 -10.72
C SER A 155 1.60 -18.11 -9.27
N LEU A 156 0.92 -19.23 -9.03
CA LEU A 156 0.65 -19.76 -7.69
C LEU A 156 1.96 -20.00 -6.91
N ARG A 157 3.04 -20.36 -7.61
CA ARG A 157 4.37 -20.46 -6.99
C ARG A 157 4.85 -19.09 -6.49
N LEU A 158 4.73 -18.04 -7.29
CA LEU A 158 5.10 -16.68 -6.86
C LEU A 158 4.25 -16.23 -5.66
N LEU A 159 2.94 -16.52 -5.66
CA LEU A 159 2.06 -16.21 -4.52
C LEU A 159 2.51 -16.91 -3.23
N ARG A 160 2.98 -18.16 -3.32
CA ARG A 160 3.56 -18.89 -2.19
C ARG A 160 4.89 -18.29 -1.72
N GLU A 161 5.77 -17.88 -2.65
CA GLU A 161 7.02 -17.19 -2.32
C GLU A 161 6.73 -15.85 -1.60
N ILE A 162 5.75 -15.08 -2.08
CA ILE A 162 5.27 -13.84 -1.43
C ILE A 162 4.75 -14.13 -0.02
N HIS A 163 3.85 -15.10 0.12
CA HIS A 163 3.24 -15.44 1.41
C HIS A 163 4.29 -15.91 2.43
N ALA A 164 5.30 -16.69 2.00
CA ALA A 164 6.40 -17.11 2.86
C ALA A 164 7.21 -15.90 3.39
N LEU A 165 7.42 -14.86 2.56
CA LEU A 165 8.10 -13.64 2.99
C LEU A 165 7.24 -12.82 3.95
N VAL A 166 5.97 -12.64 3.64
CA VAL A 166 5.03 -11.83 4.44
C VAL A 166 4.87 -12.40 5.85
N LEU A 167 4.75 -13.72 5.99
CA LEU A 167 4.60 -14.40 7.29
C LEU A 167 5.93 -14.90 7.88
N ARG A 168 7.07 -14.31 7.53
CA ARG A 168 8.36 -14.75 8.07
C ARG A 168 8.52 -14.35 9.54
N GLY A 169 8.96 -15.27 10.40
CA GLY A 169 9.19 -14.99 11.82
C GLY A 169 7.94 -15.23 12.68
N PRO A 170 7.80 -14.53 13.82
CA PRO A 170 6.76 -14.83 14.81
C PRO A 170 5.33 -14.81 14.24
N ALA A 171 5.06 -13.88 13.31
CA ALA A 171 3.73 -13.76 12.69
C ALA A 171 3.29 -14.97 11.87
N GLY A 172 4.21 -15.85 11.44
CA GLY A 172 3.91 -17.08 10.69
C GLY A 172 3.95 -18.36 11.51
N GLU A 173 4.27 -18.30 12.79
CA GLU A 173 4.30 -19.48 13.66
C GLU A 173 2.94 -20.17 13.67
N GLY A 174 2.92 -21.47 13.34
CA GLY A 174 1.69 -22.26 13.25
C GLY A 174 0.80 -21.98 12.02
N LYS A 175 1.17 -21.08 11.10
CA LYS A 175 0.35 -20.66 9.95
C LYS A 175 0.86 -21.14 8.58
N THR A 176 1.81 -22.07 8.59
CA THR A 176 2.42 -22.70 7.40
C THR A 176 2.85 -21.70 6.30
N PRO A 177 3.83 -20.81 6.56
CA PRO A 177 4.32 -19.85 5.58
C PRO A 177 4.77 -20.51 4.28
N GLY A 178 4.08 -20.16 3.20
CA GLY A 178 4.37 -20.58 1.83
C GLY A 178 3.54 -21.76 1.35
N GLU A 179 2.63 -22.27 2.19
CA GLU A 179 1.75 -23.39 1.86
C GLU A 179 0.30 -22.96 1.78
N PHE A 180 -0.41 -23.45 0.77
CA PHE A 180 -1.86 -23.35 0.74
C PHE A 180 -2.48 -24.15 1.88
N ARG A 181 -3.58 -23.64 2.44
CA ARG A 181 -4.25 -24.26 3.58
C ARG A 181 -4.75 -25.66 3.23
N ARG A 182 -4.70 -26.55 4.23
CA ARG A 182 -5.26 -27.91 4.16
C ARG A 182 -6.51 -28.07 5.02
N SER A 183 -6.82 -27.06 5.82
CA SER A 183 -8.00 -26.97 6.68
C SER A 183 -8.88 -25.78 6.26
N GLN A 184 -10.10 -25.77 6.76
CA GLN A 184 -11.03 -24.66 6.53
C GLN A 184 -10.64 -23.46 7.40
N ASN A 185 -10.46 -22.31 6.75
CA ASN A 185 -10.40 -21.00 7.39
C ASN A 185 -11.73 -20.25 7.16
N TRP A 186 -11.86 -19.05 7.74
CA TRP A 186 -13.04 -18.20 7.60
C TRP A 186 -12.66 -16.74 7.78
N VAL A 187 -13.53 -15.85 7.31
CA VAL A 187 -13.41 -14.40 7.46
C VAL A 187 -14.52 -13.93 8.40
N GLY A 188 -14.17 -13.14 9.40
CA GLY A 188 -15.12 -12.62 10.38
C GLY A 188 -14.43 -11.78 11.44
N PRO A 189 -15.22 -11.18 12.35
CA PRO A 189 -14.67 -10.38 13.44
C PRO A 189 -13.77 -11.24 14.37
N PRO A 190 -12.91 -10.60 15.17
CA PRO A 190 -12.08 -11.31 16.15
C PRO A 190 -12.89 -12.28 17.01
N GLY A 191 -12.42 -13.53 17.13
CA GLY A 191 -13.10 -14.59 17.87
C GLY A 191 -14.26 -15.26 17.11
N ALA A 192 -14.51 -14.91 15.85
CA ALA A 192 -15.45 -15.64 15.01
C ALA A 192 -15.08 -17.12 14.89
N THR A 193 -16.09 -17.95 14.71
CA THR A 193 -15.98 -19.38 14.41
C THR A 193 -16.59 -19.66 13.05
N LEU A 194 -16.47 -20.89 12.52
CA LEU A 194 -17.19 -21.27 11.31
C LEU A 194 -18.71 -21.05 11.38
N ALA A 195 -19.31 -21.08 12.58
CA ALA A 195 -20.74 -20.85 12.76
C ALA A 195 -21.11 -19.36 12.81
N THR A 196 -20.17 -18.48 13.18
CA THR A 196 -20.39 -17.05 13.37
C THR A 196 -19.58 -16.18 12.39
N ALA A 197 -18.88 -16.80 11.45
CA ALA A 197 -18.10 -16.13 10.42
C ALA A 197 -19.01 -15.30 9.51
N ALA A 198 -18.50 -14.15 9.09
CA ALA A 198 -19.15 -13.35 8.06
C ALA A 198 -19.08 -14.05 6.70
N PHE A 199 -18.01 -14.80 6.46
CA PHE A 199 -17.80 -15.52 5.22
C PHE A 199 -16.93 -16.77 5.42
N VAL A 200 -17.27 -17.85 4.72
CA VAL A 200 -16.48 -19.08 4.69
C VAL A 200 -16.07 -19.36 3.24
N PRO A 201 -14.76 -19.28 2.91
CA PRO A 201 -14.21 -19.49 1.56
C PRO A 201 -14.30 -20.97 1.13
N PRO A 202 -13.88 -21.32 -0.10
CA PRO A 202 -13.97 -22.67 -0.63
C PRO A 202 -13.47 -23.75 0.34
N PRO A 203 -14.11 -24.93 0.41
CA PRO A 203 -13.58 -26.03 1.19
C PRO A 203 -12.22 -26.49 0.63
N PRO A 204 -11.32 -27.08 1.45
CA PRO A 204 -9.99 -27.48 0.99
C PRO A 204 -9.97 -28.37 -0.26
N GLY A 205 -11.00 -29.20 -0.46
CA GLY A 205 -11.13 -30.04 -1.65
C GLY A 205 -11.34 -29.26 -2.96
N GLU A 206 -11.88 -28.04 -2.89
CA GLU A 206 -12.18 -27.17 -4.05
C GLU A 206 -11.10 -26.10 -4.26
N LEU A 207 -10.18 -25.95 -3.30
CA LEU A 207 -9.21 -24.85 -3.26
C LEU A 207 -8.29 -24.84 -4.48
N LEU A 208 -7.69 -25.98 -4.83
CA LEU A 208 -6.75 -26.05 -5.95
C LEU A 208 -7.43 -25.83 -7.31
N ALA A 209 -8.68 -26.26 -7.46
CA ALA A 209 -9.44 -26.00 -8.67
C ALA A 209 -9.72 -24.49 -8.83
N ALA A 210 -10.18 -23.83 -7.76
CA ALA A 210 -10.43 -22.38 -7.77
C ALA A 210 -9.13 -21.57 -8.01
N LEU A 211 -8.01 -21.99 -7.42
CA LEU A 211 -6.71 -21.37 -7.65
C LEU A 211 -6.19 -21.57 -9.08
N GLY A 212 -6.36 -22.75 -9.65
CA GLY A 212 -6.01 -23.02 -11.04
C GLY A 212 -6.81 -22.15 -12.03
N GLN A 213 -8.10 -21.95 -11.76
CA GLN A 213 -8.94 -21.03 -12.53
C GLN A 213 -8.49 -19.57 -12.40
N LEU A 214 -8.13 -19.14 -11.18
CA LEU A 214 -7.58 -17.80 -10.95
C LEU A 214 -6.26 -17.58 -11.70
N GLU A 215 -5.33 -18.54 -11.62
CA GLU A 215 -4.05 -18.47 -12.34
C GLU A 215 -4.25 -18.44 -13.86
N ALA A 216 -5.13 -19.29 -14.40
CA ALA A 216 -5.48 -19.25 -15.82
C ALA A 216 -6.04 -17.88 -16.25
N TYR A 217 -6.91 -17.28 -15.43
CA TYR A 217 -7.44 -15.94 -15.72
C TYR A 217 -6.37 -14.86 -15.70
N MET A 218 -5.41 -14.91 -14.76
CA MET A 218 -4.28 -13.95 -14.72
C MET A 218 -3.48 -13.93 -16.03
N HIS A 219 -3.46 -15.03 -16.80
CA HIS A 219 -2.76 -15.16 -18.08
C HIS A 219 -3.65 -15.05 -19.32
N THR A 220 -4.94 -14.83 -19.17
CA THR A 220 -5.84 -14.73 -20.33
C THR A 220 -5.47 -13.50 -21.18
N VAL A 221 -5.40 -13.67 -22.49
CA VAL A 221 -5.17 -12.58 -23.46
C VAL A 221 -6.52 -12.17 -24.02
N ASP A 222 -6.99 -11.00 -23.62
CA ASP A 222 -8.27 -10.40 -24.04
C ASP A 222 -8.21 -8.86 -23.90
N ASP A 223 -9.32 -8.19 -24.22
CA ASP A 223 -9.43 -6.71 -24.21
C ASP A 223 -9.77 -6.13 -22.82
N THR A 224 -9.76 -6.93 -21.75
CA THR A 224 -10.04 -6.45 -20.39
C THR A 224 -8.97 -5.44 -19.96
N PRO A 225 -9.35 -4.20 -19.63
CA PRO A 225 -8.38 -3.19 -19.20
C PRO A 225 -7.57 -3.66 -17.97
N PRO A 226 -6.25 -3.37 -17.90
CA PRO A 226 -5.39 -3.79 -16.80
C PRO A 226 -5.96 -3.55 -15.40
N LEU A 227 -6.48 -2.35 -15.13
CA LEU A 227 -7.04 -2.01 -13.82
C LEU A 227 -8.30 -2.82 -13.48
N VAL A 228 -9.13 -3.12 -14.47
CA VAL A 228 -10.31 -3.97 -14.30
C VAL A 228 -9.85 -5.39 -13.98
N ARG A 229 -8.89 -5.93 -14.73
CA ARG A 229 -8.33 -7.26 -14.47
C ARG A 229 -7.73 -7.38 -13.07
N ILE A 230 -6.94 -6.40 -12.64
CA ILE A 230 -6.33 -6.37 -11.30
C ILE A 230 -7.41 -6.33 -10.21
N ALA A 231 -8.44 -5.50 -10.39
CA ALA A 231 -9.57 -5.43 -9.44
C ALA A 231 -10.27 -6.79 -9.32
N LEU A 232 -10.57 -7.44 -10.45
CA LEU A 232 -11.23 -8.75 -10.48
C LEU A 232 -10.37 -9.84 -9.81
N VAL A 233 -9.08 -9.91 -10.16
CA VAL A 233 -8.13 -10.87 -9.59
C VAL A 233 -7.99 -10.69 -8.09
N HIS A 234 -7.89 -9.45 -7.60
CA HIS A 234 -7.80 -9.18 -6.17
C HIS A 234 -9.05 -9.67 -5.43
N ALA A 235 -10.26 -9.32 -5.89
CA ALA A 235 -11.50 -9.75 -5.25
C ALA A 235 -11.69 -11.27 -5.27
N GLN A 236 -11.30 -11.93 -6.38
CA GLN A 236 -11.33 -13.39 -6.49
C GLN A 236 -10.31 -14.04 -5.55
N PHE A 237 -9.09 -13.51 -5.46
CA PHE A 237 -8.05 -14.00 -4.55
C PHE A 237 -8.52 -13.92 -3.08
N GLU A 238 -9.07 -12.78 -2.67
CA GLU A 238 -9.63 -12.59 -1.32
C GLU A 238 -10.81 -13.55 -1.04
N THR A 239 -11.60 -13.87 -2.06
CA THR A 239 -12.72 -14.82 -1.97
C THR A 239 -12.27 -16.28 -1.89
N VAL A 240 -11.23 -16.67 -2.63
CA VAL A 240 -10.63 -18.01 -2.56
C VAL A 240 -9.92 -18.22 -1.22
N HIS A 241 -9.29 -17.17 -0.70
CA HIS A 241 -8.66 -17.11 0.63
C HIS A 241 -7.72 -18.30 0.89
N PRO A 242 -6.65 -18.45 0.07
CA PRO A 242 -5.94 -19.71 -0.08
C PRO A 242 -4.97 -20.09 1.05
N PHE A 243 -4.60 -19.15 1.90
CA PHE A 243 -3.66 -19.36 3.00
C PHE A 243 -4.39 -19.42 4.35
N LEU A 244 -3.78 -20.02 5.37
CA LEU A 244 -4.37 -20.02 6.72
C LEU A 244 -4.51 -18.61 7.30
N ASP A 245 -3.58 -17.73 6.95
CA ASP A 245 -3.54 -16.33 7.37
C ASP A 245 -2.78 -15.50 6.31
N GLY A 246 -2.73 -14.19 6.46
CA GLY A 246 -1.97 -13.29 5.58
C GLY A 246 -2.55 -13.13 4.18
N ASN A 247 -3.79 -13.58 3.94
CA ASN A 247 -4.45 -13.46 2.63
C ASN A 247 -4.55 -11.99 2.20
N GLY A 248 -5.11 -11.11 3.05
CA GLY A 248 -5.21 -9.68 2.74
C GLY A 248 -3.88 -9.04 2.35
N LEU A 249 -2.80 -9.39 3.07
CA LEU A 249 -1.44 -8.90 2.78
C LEU A 249 -0.93 -9.37 1.41
N VAL A 250 -1.07 -10.66 1.11
CA VAL A 250 -0.66 -11.23 -0.18
C VAL A 250 -1.52 -10.65 -1.31
N GLY A 251 -2.82 -10.47 -1.09
CA GLY A 251 -3.75 -9.88 -2.04
C GLY A 251 -3.38 -8.44 -2.40
N ARG A 252 -2.94 -7.64 -1.42
CA ARG A 252 -2.48 -6.26 -1.66
C ARG A 252 -1.10 -6.20 -2.31
N VAL A 253 -0.17 -7.10 -1.96
CA VAL A 253 1.09 -7.25 -2.68
C VAL A 253 0.84 -7.65 -4.15
N LEU A 254 -0.13 -8.54 -4.40
CA LEU A 254 -0.50 -8.98 -5.75
C LEU A 254 -0.97 -7.82 -6.64
N ILE A 255 -1.72 -6.85 -6.08
CA ILE A 255 -2.07 -5.62 -6.82
C ILE A 255 -0.82 -4.93 -7.35
N GLN A 256 0.17 -4.70 -6.48
CA GLN A 256 1.41 -4.00 -6.83
C GLN A 256 2.22 -4.76 -7.88
N VAL A 257 2.31 -6.09 -7.73
CA VAL A 257 2.99 -6.97 -8.69
C VAL A 257 2.32 -6.88 -10.06
N MET A 258 0.99 -6.94 -10.13
CA MET A 258 0.28 -6.88 -11.41
C MET A 258 0.34 -5.50 -12.06
N LEU A 259 0.29 -4.41 -11.27
CA LEU A 259 0.47 -3.04 -11.80
C LEU A 259 1.82 -2.90 -12.52
N GLN A 260 2.89 -3.48 -11.97
CA GLN A 260 4.20 -3.45 -12.62
C GLN A 260 4.32 -4.46 -13.77
N GLN A 261 3.81 -5.68 -13.58
CA GLN A 261 3.86 -6.74 -14.59
C GLN A 261 3.14 -6.35 -15.89
N GLN A 262 2.01 -5.64 -15.78
CA GLN A 262 1.22 -5.18 -16.93
C GLN A 262 1.67 -3.81 -17.46
N GLY A 263 2.76 -3.24 -16.94
CA GLY A 263 3.31 -1.96 -17.39
C GLY A 263 2.47 -0.74 -17.02
N VAL A 264 1.49 -0.89 -16.13
CA VAL A 264 0.66 0.23 -15.65
C VAL A 264 1.50 1.19 -14.81
N LEU A 265 2.40 0.68 -13.97
CA LEU A 265 3.36 1.47 -13.22
C LEU A 265 4.79 0.97 -13.47
N ARG A 266 5.73 1.90 -13.67
CA ARG A 266 7.15 1.57 -13.83
C ARG A 266 7.88 1.35 -12.51
N LEU A 267 7.45 2.05 -11.45
CA LEU A 267 8.03 2.02 -10.11
C LEU A 267 6.91 1.83 -9.07
N PRO A 268 7.21 1.27 -7.89
CA PRO A 268 6.23 1.04 -6.82
C PRO A 268 5.89 2.35 -6.08
N LEU A 269 5.27 3.29 -6.80
CA LEU A 269 4.94 4.62 -6.27
C LEU A 269 3.60 4.66 -5.54
N LEU A 270 2.69 3.72 -5.83
CA LEU A 270 1.33 3.75 -5.33
C LEU A 270 1.20 3.06 -3.98
N TYR A 271 0.87 3.81 -2.93
CA TYR A 271 0.45 3.25 -1.63
C TYR A 271 -1.08 3.12 -1.51
N LEU A 272 -1.66 2.21 -2.30
CA LEU A 272 -3.11 2.01 -2.39
C LEU A 272 -3.77 1.65 -1.04
N SER A 273 -3.02 1.01 -0.14
CA SER A 273 -3.50 0.66 1.19
C SER A 273 -3.94 1.87 2.01
N LEU A 274 -3.49 3.09 1.69
CA LEU A 274 -4.00 4.33 2.30
C LEU A 274 -5.50 4.49 2.03
N ALA A 275 -5.91 4.38 0.77
CA ALA A 275 -7.29 4.56 0.35
C ALA A 275 -8.19 3.46 0.93
N PHE A 276 -7.71 2.21 0.93
CA PHE A 276 -8.43 1.08 1.54
C PHE A 276 -8.61 1.28 3.05
N ARG A 277 -7.57 1.67 3.76
CA ARG A 277 -7.63 1.91 5.22
C ARG A 277 -8.59 3.03 5.59
N MET A 278 -8.56 4.15 4.85
CA MET A 278 -9.43 5.30 5.10
C MET A 278 -10.92 4.99 4.89
N ARG A 279 -11.23 4.01 4.04
CA ARG A 279 -12.59 3.57 3.73
C ARG A 279 -12.74 2.05 3.90
N LEU A 280 -12.20 1.51 5.00
CA LEU A 280 -12.18 0.08 5.25
C LEU A 280 -13.58 -0.58 5.16
N PRO A 281 -14.66 0.02 5.71
CA PRO A 281 -16.00 -0.55 5.56
C PRO A 281 -16.46 -0.67 4.09
N ASP A 282 -16.08 0.29 3.24
CA ASP A 282 -16.45 0.27 1.82
C ASP A 282 -15.61 -0.72 1.02
N TYR A 283 -14.33 -0.87 1.36
CA TYR A 283 -13.46 -1.91 0.80
C TYR A 283 -14.00 -3.32 1.10
N GLU A 284 -14.33 -3.59 2.36
CA GLU A 284 -14.90 -4.88 2.77
C GLU A 284 -16.27 -5.14 2.15
N ALA A 285 -17.14 -4.11 2.13
CA ALA A 285 -18.46 -4.22 1.53
C ALA A 285 -18.40 -4.41 0.00
N GLY A 286 -17.45 -3.77 -0.69
CA GLY A 286 -17.22 -3.98 -2.12
C GLY A 286 -16.79 -5.41 -2.42
N LEU A 287 -15.82 -5.94 -1.67
CA LEU A 287 -15.40 -7.34 -1.80
C LEU A 287 -16.55 -8.31 -1.53
N ALA A 288 -17.36 -8.07 -0.50
CA ALA A 288 -18.54 -8.88 -0.21
C ALA A 288 -19.57 -8.85 -1.35
N ALA A 289 -19.82 -7.67 -1.94
CA ALA A 289 -20.77 -7.49 -3.03
C ALA A 289 -20.43 -8.30 -4.29
N THR A 290 -19.14 -8.54 -4.57
CA THR A 290 -18.72 -9.42 -5.70
C THR A 290 -19.27 -10.84 -5.57
N ARG A 291 -19.42 -11.34 -4.33
CA ARG A 291 -19.97 -12.67 -4.04
C ARG A 291 -21.48 -12.73 -4.21
N GLU A 292 -22.14 -11.59 -4.32
CA GLU A 292 -23.56 -11.44 -4.66
C GLU A 292 -23.76 -11.09 -6.15
N GLY A 293 -22.67 -10.98 -6.92
CA GLY A 293 -22.69 -10.67 -8.36
C GLY A 293 -22.57 -9.18 -8.70
N ASP A 294 -22.51 -8.31 -7.70
CA ASP A 294 -22.34 -6.85 -7.86
C ASP A 294 -20.84 -6.51 -7.91
N TRP A 295 -20.24 -6.81 -9.06
CA TRP A 295 -18.84 -6.51 -9.35
C TRP A 295 -18.61 -5.02 -9.64
N GLU A 296 -19.62 -4.32 -10.16
CA GLU A 296 -19.56 -2.89 -10.44
C GLU A 296 -19.33 -2.09 -9.17
N ARG A 297 -19.99 -2.42 -8.06
CA ARG A 297 -19.74 -1.76 -6.77
C ARG A 297 -18.28 -1.88 -6.31
N TRP A 298 -17.68 -3.06 -6.47
CA TRP A 298 -16.27 -3.27 -6.17
C TRP A 298 -15.37 -2.46 -7.12
N LEU A 299 -15.65 -2.52 -8.43
CA LEU A 299 -14.86 -1.83 -9.44
C LEU A 299 -14.90 -0.31 -9.27
N ASP A 300 -16.07 0.25 -8.98
CA ASP A 300 -16.27 1.67 -8.69
C ASP A 300 -15.45 2.12 -7.49
N PHE A 301 -15.47 1.34 -6.40
CA PHE A 301 -14.65 1.60 -5.24
C PHE A 301 -13.15 1.50 -5.56
N PHE A 302 -12.73 0.45 -6.24
CA PHE A 302 -11.32 0.17 -6.54
C PHE A 302 -10.70 1.22 -7.46
N LEU A 303 -11.39 1.59 -8.55
CA LEU A 303 -10.92 2.61 -9.49
C LEU A 303 -10.83 3.98 -8.84
N ALA A 304 -11.83 4.34 -8.05
CA ALA A 304 -11.74 5.54 -7.24
C ALA A 304 -10.52 5.41 -6.31
N ALA A 305 -10.29 4.27 -5.65
CA ALA A 305 -9.26 4.16 -4.61
C ALA A 305 -7.86 4.39 -5.18
N ILE A 306 -7.65 3.91 -6.41
CA ILE A 306 -6.48 4.23 -7.23
C ILE A 306 -6.34 5.74 -7.44
N GLU A 307 -7.40 6.43 -7.85
CA GLU A 307 -7.39 7.88 -8.03
C GLU A 307 -7.03 8.62 -6.72
N SER A 308 -7.59 8.21 -5.57
CA SER A 308 -7.24 8.73 -4.23
C SER A 308 -5.74 8.67 -4.00
N ALA A 309 -5.21 7.47 -4.12
CA ALA A 309 -3.87 7.15 -3.66
C ALA A 309 -2.87 7.79 -4.61
N ALA A 310 -3.15 7.79 -5.92
CA ALA A 310 -2.34 8.47 -6.90
C ALA A 310 -2.33 10.00 -6.71
N TYR A 311 -3.46 10.60 -6.31
CA TYR A 311 -3.48 12.03 -5.98
C TYR A 311 -2.61 12.37 -4.77
N ASP A 312 -2.70 11.60 -3.67
CA ASP A 312 -1.84 11.81 -2.49
C ASP A 312 -0.36 11.66 -2.87
N VAL A 313 -0.01 10.63 -3.65
CA VAL A 313 1.37 10.41 -4.12
C VAL A 313 1.87 11.58 -4.96
N ASP A 314 1.06 12.12 -5.87
CA ASP A 314 1.45 13.24 -6.73
C ASP A 314 1.72 14.51 -5.90
N VAL A 315 0.83 14.84 -4.95
CA VAL A 315 1.03 15.98 -4.04
C VAL A 315 2.31 15.80 -3.22
N THR A 316 2.51 14.62 -2.62
CA THR A 316 3.72 14.28 -1.86
C THR A 316 4.97 14.39 -2.73
N ALA A 317 4.96 13.86 -3.94
CA ALA A 317 6.09 13.88 -4.87
C ALA A 317 6.50 15.31 -5.24
N GLN A 318 5.53 16.17 -5.56
CA GLN A 318 5.81 17.57 -5.89
C GLN A 318 6.40 18.34 -4.70
N ALA A 319 5.90 18.10 -3.49
CA ALA A 319 6.39 18.74 -2.28
C ALA A 319 7.82 18.28 -1.92
N VAL A 320 8.04 16.97 -1.97
CA VAL A 320 9.35 16.35 -1.74
C VAL A 320 10.37 16.78 -2.79
N GLY A 321 9.99 16.82 -4.07
CA GLY A 321 10.84 17.27 -5.16
C GLY A 321 11.35 18.70 -4.93
N ARG A 322 10.44 19.63 -4.62
CA ARG A 322 10.80 21.02 -4.27
C ARG A 322 11.76 21.10 -3.07
N LEU A 323 11.50 20.30 -2.02
CA LEU A 323 12.34 20.26 -0.83
C LEU A 323 13.76 19.77 -1.17
N VAL A 324 13.87 18.68 -1.94
CA VAL A 324 15.17 18.12 -2.33
C VAL A 324 15.93 19.10 -3.22
N ASP A 325 15.27 19.74 -4.19
CA ASP A 325 15.90 20.74 -5.05
C ASP A 325 16.42 21.96 -4.27
N GLN A 326 15.64 22.43 -3.29
CA GLN A 326 16.07 23.50 -2.38
C GLN A 326 17.34 23.08 -1.61
N HIS A 327 17.38 21.87 -1.04
CA HIS A 327 18.54 21.38 -0.30
C HIS A 327 19.75 21.11 -1.19
N ARG A 328 19.55 20.66 -2.44
CA ARG A 328 20.63 20.57 -3.43
C ARG A 328 21.23 21.94 -3.74
N ALA A 329 20.39 22.98 -3.87
CA ALA A 329 20.86 24.34 -4.11
C ALA A 329 21.67 24.90 -2.93
N LEU A 330 21.27 24.62 -1.68
CA LEU A 330 22.04 24.99 -0.49
C LEU A 330 23.44 24.34 -0.49
N LEU A 331 23.52 23.06 -0.88
CA LEU A 331 24.77 22.31 -0.93
C LEU A 331 25.68 22.72 -2.08
N ALA A 332 25.13 23.18 -3.21
CA ALA A 332 25.92 23.60 -4.37
C ALA A 332 26.87 24.77 -4.08
N GLY A 333 26.61 25.55 -3.02
CA GLY A 333 27.44 26.68 -2.61
C GLY A 333 28.63 26.35 -1.70
N GLN A 334 28.81 25.09 -1.25
CA GLN A 334 29.82 24.74 -0.24
C GLN A 334 30.60 23.46 -0.62
N PRO A 335 31.93 23.50 -0.76
CA PRO A 335 32.72 22.28 -0.93
C PRO A 335 32.73 21.44 0.38
N PRO A 336 32.69 20.09 0.32
CA PRO A 336 32.71 19.23 -0.87
C PRO A 336 31.31 18.85 -1.39
N VAL A 337 30.84 19.61 -2.39
CA VAL A 337 29.51 19.49 -3.03
C VAL A 337 29.19 18.05 -3.45
N THR A 338 30.13 17.32 -4.06
CA THR A 338 29.89 15.97 -4.58
C THR A 338 29.52 14.97 -3.49
N THR A 339 30.23 14.99 -2.36
CA THR A 339 29.98 14.08 -1.25
C THR A 339 28.64 14.40 -0.60
N ASP A 340 28.38 15.69 -0.36
CA ASP A 340 27.17 16.13 0.33
C ASP A 340 25.91 15.85 -0.51
N LEU A 341 25.97 16.03 -1.84
CA LEU A 341 24.89 15.65 -2.75
C LEU A 341 24.64 14.13 -2.79
N ARG A 342 25.69 13.30 -2.65
CA ARG A 342 25.53 11.84 -2.55
C ARG A 342 24.88 11.43 -1.23
N VAL A 343 25.26 12.06 -0.12
CA VAL A 343 24.63 11.85 1.18
C VAL A 343 23.17 12.30 1.17
N LEU A 344 22.87 13.47 0.58
CA LEU A 344 21.49 13.92 0.38
C LEU A 344 20.67 12.93 -0.46
N GLY A 345 21.24 12.40 -1.54
CA GLY A 345 20.60 11.35 -2.34
C GLY A 345 20.26 10.12 -1.50
N LEU A 346 21.22 9.62 -0.71
CA LEU A 346 20.98 8.50 0.21
C LEU A 346 19.90 8.81 1.25
N LEU A 347 19.86 10.02 1.79
CA LEU A 347 18.85 10.45 2.76
C LEU A 347 17.42 10.44 2.20
N THR A 348 17.23 10.54 0.87
CA THR A 348 15.90 10.36 0.26
C THR A 348 15.43 8.91 0.28
N GLU A 349 16.36 7.95 0.29
CA GLU A 349 16.06 6.51 0.39
C GLU A 349 16.04 6.04 1.84
N ARG A 350 16.93 6.57 2.68
CA ARG A 350 17.16 6.23 4.08
C ARG A 350 17.16 7.52 4.91
N PRO A 351 15.98 8.07 5.21
CA PRO A 351 15.87 9.33 5.94
C PRO A 351 16.20 9.23 7.43
N LEU A 352 16.48 8.02 7.93
CA LEU A 352 17.07 7.76 9.23
C LEU A 352 18.30 6.88 9.01
N LEU A 353 19.47 7.36 9.39
CA LEU A 353 20.75 6.66 9.20
C LEU A 353 21.81 7.15 10.19
N ASP A 354 22.94 6.46 10.27
CA ASP A 354 24.13 6.92 11.00
C ASP A 354 25.35 7.04 10.07
N ALA A 355 26.48 7.51 10.62
CA ALA A 355 27.71 7.67 9.86
C ALA A 355 28.25 6.34 9.31
N ALA A 356 28.02 5.21 10.00
CA ALA A 356 28.46 3.90 9.55
C ALA A 356 27.66 3.44 8.32
N ALA A 357 26.34 3.62 8.33
CA ALA A 357 25.45 3.34 7.22
C ALA A 357 25.80 4.20 5.99
N VAL A 358 26.12 5.48 6.18
CA VAL A 358 26.61 6.36 5.09
C VAL A 358 27.94 5.87 4.55
N GLY A 359 28.89 5.54 5.42
CA GLY A 359 30.20 5.01 5.04
C GLY A 359 30.09 3.75 4.20
N GLN A 360 29.25 2.81 4.61
CA GLN A 360 29.00 1.56 3.90
C GLN A 360 28.30 1.78 2.55
N ALA A 361 27.23 2.58 2.51
CA ALA A 361 26.44 2.78 1.30
C ALA A 361 27.16 3.59 0.22
N LEU A 362 28.02 4.54 0.62
CA LEU A 362 28.70 5.45 -0.30
C LEU A 362 30.21 5.18 -0.45
N ALA A 363 30.72 4.11 0.17
CA ALA A 363 32.15 3.77 0.22
C ALA A 363 33.01 4.96 0.70
N LEU A 364 32.57 5.62 1.78
CA LEU A 364 33.27 6.73 2.41
C LEU A 364 33.98 6.26 3.68
N SER A 365 35.08 6.93 4.06
CA SER A 365 35.68 6.72 5.38
C SER A 365 34.71 7.21 6.47
N SER A 366 34.82 6.65 7.68
CA SER A 366 33.99 7.08 8.82
C SER A 366 34.10 8.58 9.07
N HIS A 367 35.31 9.14 8.92
CA HIS A 367 35.53 10.58 9.06
C HIS A 367 34.83 11.40 7.96
N ALA A 368 34.88 10.95 6.69
CA ALA A 368 34.22 11.64 5.60
C ALA A 368 32.68 11.60 5.72
N ALA A 369 32.13 10.46 6.16
CA ALA A 369 30.70 10.30 6.42
C ALA A 369 30.20 11.21 7.56
N ASP A 370 30.90 11.20 8.70
CA ASP A 370 30.54 12.02 9.87
C ASP A 370 30.68 13.52 9.57
N ALA A 371 31.73 13.91 8.84
CA ALA A 371 31.92 15.29 8.40
C ALA A 371 30.82 15.77 7.44
N ALA A 372 30.34 14.89 6.54
CA ALA A 372 29.22 15.23 5.66
C ALA A 372 27.91 15.39 6.43
N LEU A 373 27.59 14.45 7.32
CA LEU A 373 26.38 14.53 8.15
C LEU A 373 26.38 15.76 9.05
N SER A 374 27.51 16.09 9.67
CA SER A 374 27.68 17.30 10.49
C SER A 374 27.49 18.59 9.68
N ARG A 375 27.94 18.63 8.40
CA ARG A 375 27.66 19.76 7.51
C ARG A 375 26.19 19.86 7.14
N LEU A 376 25.55 18.75 6.79
CA LEU A 376 24.10 18.74 6.49
C LEU A 376 23.28 19.15 7.72
N GLU A 377 23.72 18.81 8.93
CA GLU A 377 23.13 19.26 10.19
C GLU A 377 23.30 20.77 10.39
N SER A 378 24.50 21.33 10.16
CA SER A 378 24.77 22.75 10.41
C SER A 378 23.96 23.70 9.52
N ILE A 379 23.51 23.23 8.35
CA ILE A 379 22.61 23.95 7.44
C ILE A 379 21.14 23.53 7.58
N GLY A 380 20.81 22.68 8.56
CA GLY A 380 19.44 22.32 8.91
C GLY A 380 18.74 21.30 8.02
N ILE A 381 19.48 20.54 7.19
CA ILE A 381 18.90 19.48 6.35
C ILE A 381 18.54 18.26 7.21
N VAL A 382 19.44 17.85 8.11
CA VAL A 382 19.21 16.74 9.05
C VAL A 382 19.27 17.22 10.50
N THR A 383 18.71 16.42 11.39
CA THR A 383 18.82 16.62 12.85
C THR A 383 19.53 15.41 13.44
N ARG A 384 20.55 15.64 14.28
CA ARG A 384 21.18 14.56 15.05
C ARG A 384 20.32 14.21 16.26
N LEU A 385 20.08 12.92 16.44
CA LEU A 385 19.35 12.35 17.57
C LEU A 385 20.30 12.02 18.72
N ALA A 386 19.76 11.86 19.92
CA ALA A 386 20.54 11.59 21.14
C ALA A 386 21.37 10.28 21.06
N ASN A 387 20.94 9.32 20.25
CA ASN A 387 21.63 8.05 20.00
C ASN A 387 22.71 8.14 18.89
N GLY A 388 22.99 9.34 18.38
CA GLY A 388 24.01 9.56 17.35
C GLY A 388 23.54 9.34 15.91
N GLN A 389 22.29 8.94 15.70
CA GLN A 389 21.66 8.84 14.37
C GLN A 389 21.30 10.22 13.82
N TYR A 390 21.10 10.31 12.52
CA TYR A 390 20.69 11.52 11.81
C TYR A 390 19.35 11.28 11.11
N GLN A 391 18.45 12.25 11.24
CA GLN A 391 17.11 12.18 10.67
C GLN A 391 16.85 13.33 9.70
N TYR A 392 16.32 13.01 8.52
CA TYR A 392 15.87 13.98 7.53
C TYR A 392 14.42 14.41 7.82
N THR A 393 14.24 15.15 8.92
CA THR A 393 12.93 15.45 9.51
C THR A 393 11.96 16.15 8.54
N ALA A 394 12.45 17.14 7.77
CA ALA A 394 11.61 17.87 6.82
C ALA A 394 11.06 16.97 5.69
N TYR A 395 11.82 15.95 5.30
CA TYR A 395 11.42 14.98 4.29
C TYR A 395 10.42 13.97 4.83
N LEU A 396 10.67 13.42 6.03
CA LEU A 396 9.79 12.42 6.67
C LEU A 396 8.38 12.93 6.94
N ARG A 397 8.23 14.23 7.23
CA ARG A 397 6.92 14.87 7.46
C ARG A 397 5.91 14.62 6.34
N TRP A 398 6.38 14.46 5.09
CA TRP A 398 5.52 14.22 3.94
C TRP A 398 5.01 12.77 3.82
N PHE A 399 5.51 11.85 4.64
CA PHE A 399 5.12 10.44 4.62
C PHE A 399 4.41 9.98 5.90
N GLN A 400 4.33 10.83 6.92
CA GLN A 400 3.73 10.50 8.23
C GLN A 400 2.23 10.79 8.27
N GLU A 401 1.47 9.93 8.97
CA GLU A 401 0.04 10.13 9.16
C GLU A 401 -0.25 11.31 10.12
N LEU A 402 -1.42 11.93 9.97
CA LEU A 402 -1.97 12.92 10.91
C LEU A 402 -2.07 12.31 12.32
N GLY A 403 -1.06 12.52 13.16
CA GLY A 403 -1.00 12.01 14.54
C GLY A 403 0.35 11.41 14.94
N GLU A 404 1.25 11.16 13.99
CA GLU A 404 2.59 10.60 14.26
C GLU A 404 3.67 11.68 14.55
N LEU A 405 3.26 12.96 14.61
CA LEU A 405 4.12 14.10 14.96
C LEU A 405 3.45 15.00 16.01
N PRO A 406 4.23 15.64 16.91
CA PRO A 406 3.80 16.85 17.57
C PRO A 406 3.72 17.96 16.51
N ALA A 407 2.50 18.23 16.04
CA ALA A 407 2.11 19.19 15.00
C ALA A 407 2.52 18.86 13.53
N GLY A 408 1.50 18.59 12.69
CA GLY A 408 1.54 18.93 11.26
C GLY A 408 1.74 17.82 10.22
N GLY A 409 1.30 16.57 10.46
CA GLY A 409 1.12 15.62 9.34
C GLY A 409 0.05 16.14 8.36
N ILE A 410 0.12 15.80 7.07
CA ILE A 410 -0.93 16.15 6.11
C ILE A 410 -1.34 14.89 5.34
N VAL A 411 -2.60 14.48 5.51
CA VAL A 411 -3.27 13.53 4.62
C VAL A 411 -4.15 14.38 3.70
N HIS A 412 -3.89 14.39 2.40
CA HIS A 412 -4.53 15.31 1.46
C HIS A 412 -5.90 14.82 0.93
N LEU A 413 -6.51 13.86 1.62
CA LEU A 413 -7.74 13.19 1.18
C LEU A 413 -8.98 14.01 1.55
N GLU A 414 -9.18 15.15 0.89
CA GLU A 414 -10.37 16.01 1.06
C GLU A 414 -11.44 15.85 -0.04
N ARG A 415 -11.28 14.93 -0.99
CA ARG A 415 -12.24 14.80 -2.10
C ARG A 415 -12.61 13.36 -2.40
N TRP A 416 -13.65 12.90 -1.73
CA TRP A 416 -14.28 11.60 -1.93
C TRP A 416 -15.79 11.68 -1.82
#